data_AF-A0AAV3NZ42-F1
#
_entry.id   AF-A0AAV3NZ42-F1
#
_cell.length_a   1.000
_cell.length_b   1.000
_cell.length_c   1.000
_cell.angle_alpha   90.00
_cell.angle_beta   90.00
_cell.angle_gamma   90.00
#
_symmetry.space_group_name_H-M   'P 1'
#
loop_
_entity.id
_entity.type
_entity.pdbx_description
1 polymer ?
#
loop_
_entity_poly.entity_id
_entity_poly.type
_entity_poly.pdbx_seq_one_letter_code
_entity_poly.pdbx_strand_id
1 'polypeptide(L)'
;MAINKSHIRSISLPSRSHPTIFQIEEELNKLKTWESSTSTPSNGLCLLVELYKSMDDLLNLPQTIQVFSKYQNTKFLDELLECPVKFLDICGITRDVLTQFKKNVIDLQSSLRRRKGDLSFEACITNTTTDFG
;
A
#
# COMPACT_ATOMS: atom_id res chain seq x y z
N MET A 1 -36.49 56.23 31.53
CA MET A 1 -36.65 54.80 31.19
C MET A 1 -35.68 54.48 30.06
N ALA A 2 -34.48 54.00 30.40
CA ALA A 2 -33.44 53.73 29.42
C ALA A 2 -33.58 52.28 28.91
N ILE A 3 -33.73 52.12 27.60
CA ILE A 3 -33.81 50.82 26.95
C ILE A 3 -32.38 50.34 26.72
N ASN A 4 -31.95 49.38 27.53
CA ASN A 4 -30.64 48.76 27.40
C ASN A 4 -30.63 47.89 26.14
N LYS A 5 -29.92 48.34 25.10
CA LYS A 5 -29.72 47.59 23.85
C LYS A 5 -28.74 46.44 24.12
N SER A 6 -29.26 45.24 24.33
CA SER A 6 -28.46 44.02 24.46
C SER A 6 -27.78 43.70 23.12
N HIS A 7 -26.47 43.94 23.05
CA HIS A 7 -25.62 43.40 21.99
C HIS A 7 -25.48 41.89 22.19
N ILE A 8 -26.26 41.10 21.45
CA ILE A 8 -26.07 39.66 21.34
C ILE A 8 -24.79 39.44 20.54
N ARG A 9 -23.69 39.12 21.23
CA ARG A 9 -22.46 38.63 20.60
C ARG A 9 -22.64 37.13 20.33
N SER A 10 -22.77 36.75 19.07
CA SER A 10 -22.78 35.36 18.65
C SER A 10 -21.47 34.70 19.06
N ILE A 11 -21.55 33.65 19.88
CA ILE A 11 -20.43 32.75 20.13
C ILE A 11 -20.36 31.76 18.98
N SER A 12 -19.34 31.86 18.13
CA SER A 12 -19.07 30.83 17.12
C SER A 12 -18.61 29.58 17.85
N LEU A 13 -19.43 28.52 17.81
CA LEU A 13 -18.98 27.18 18.21
C LEU A 13 -17.77 26.78 17.34
N PRO A 14 -16.78 26.05 17.87
CA PRO A 14 -15.67 25.58 17.08
C PRO A 14 -16.20 24.83 15.86
N SER A 15 -15.72 25.20 14.68
CA SER A 15 -16.06 24.56 13.42
C SER A 15 -15.69 23.09 13.52
N ARG A 16 -16.69 22.21 13.68
CA ARG A 16 -16.43 20.76 13.65
C ARG A 16 -16.00 20.41 12.23
N SER A 17 -14.84 19.78 12.09
CA SER A 17 -14.35 19.28 10.80
C SER A 17 -15.36 18.33 10.19
N HIS A 18 -15.45 18.31 8.86
CA HIS A 18 -16.30 17.36 8.14
C HIS A 18 -15.92 15.92 8.57
N PRO A 19 -16.87 15.00 8.76
CA PRO A 19 -16.57 13.63 9.21
C PRO A 19 -15.48 12.93 8.42
N THR A 20 -15.45 13.13 7.09
CA THR A 20 -14.42 12.58 6.20
C THR A 20 -13.01 13.13 6.47
N ILE A 21 -12.89 14.42 6.81
CA ILE A 21 -11.61 15.04 7.13
C ILE A 21 -11.07 14.47 8.45
N PHE A 22 -11.97 14.28 9.42
CA PHE A 22 -11.63 13.67 10.69
C PHE A 22 -11.11 12.23 10.53
N GLN A 23 -11.74 11.44 9.65
CA GLN A 23 -11.27 10.07 9.34
C GLN A 23 -9.87 10.06 8.72
N ILE A 24 -9.60 10.94 7.76
CA ILE A 24 -8.25 11.07 7.16
C ILE A 24 -7.20 11.40 8.23
N GLU A 25 -7.51 12.33 9.14
CA GLU A 25 -6.60 12.71 10.23
C GLU A 25 -6.35 11.53 11.20
N GLU A 26 -7.38 10.72 11.47
CA GLU A 26 -7.24 9.51 12.27
C GLU A 26 -6.32 8.48 11.60
N GLU A 27 -6.53 8.20 10.31
CA GLU A 27 -5.68 7.25 9.56
C GLU A 27 -4.24 7.74 9.41
N LEU A 28 -4.02 9.04 9.23
CA LEU A 28 -2.66 9.62 9.22
C LEU A 28 -1.96 9.47 10.58
N ASN A 29 -2.67 9.66 11.69
CA ASN A 29 -2.11 9.45 13.02
C ASN A 29 -1.75 7.98 13.27
N LYS A 30 -2.60 7.04 12.81
CA LYS A 30 -2.28 5.61 12.85
C LYS A 30 -1.03 5.30 12.03
N LEU A 31 -0.92 5.85 10.82
CA LEU A 31 0.23 5.64 9.94
C LEU A 31 1.52 6.18 10.55
N LYS A 32 1.49 7.38 11.14
CA LYS A 32 2.63 7.98 11.85
C LYS A 32 3.09 7.15 13.06
N THR A 33 2.12 6.58 13.77
CA THR A 33 2.39 5.69 14.91
C THR A 33 3.00 4.37 14.45
N TRP A 34 2.51 3.83 13.32
CA TRP A 34 3.06 2.63 12.69
C TRP A 34 4.50 2.84 12.20
N GLU A 35 4.80 3.99 11.57
CA GLU A 35 6.15 4.34 11.10
C GLU A 35 7.17 4.35 12.26
N SER A 36 6.75 4.82 13.43
CA SER A 36 7.58 4.86 14.65
C SER A 36 7.72 3.50 15.34
N SER A 37 7.06 2.45 14.84
CA SER A 37 6.98 1.12 15.45
C SER A 37 7.72 0.07 14.61
N THR A 38 8.23 -1.00 15.23
CA THR A 38 8.81 -2.18 14.53
C THR A 38 7.75 -3.13 13.98
N SER A 39 6.64 -2.58 13.47
CA SER A 39 5.49 -3.34 12.99
C SER A 39 5.74 -3.96 11.61
N THR A 40 5.00 -5.02 11.28
CA THR A 40 5.13 -5.67 9.98
C THR A 40 4.72 -4.73 8.84
N PRO A 41 5.38 -4.84 7.66
CA PRO A 41 5.03 -4.05 6.47
C PRO A 41 3.56 -4.19 6.04
N SER A 42 2.96 -5.36 6.28
CA SER A 42 1.55 -5.65 5.97
C SER A 42 0.59 -4.67 6.63
N ASN A 43 0.88 -4.25 7.87
CA ASN A 43 0.01 -3.38 8.63
C ASN A 43 0.05 -1.95 8.08
N GLY A 44 1.23 -1.47 7.69
CA GLY A 44 1.37 -0.17 7.02
C GLY A 44 0.63 -0.12 5.69
N LEU A 45 0.68 -1.21 4.91
CA LEU A 45 -0.09 -1.30 3.66
C LEU A 45 -1.60 -1.27 3.90
N CYS A 46 -2.11 -1.95 4.92
CA CYS A 46 -3.53 -1.88 5.27
C CYS A 46 -3.95 -0.45 5.67
N LEU A 47 -3.15 0.24 6.49
CA LEU A 47 -3.43 1.62 6.88
C LEU A 47 -3.41 2.58 5.69
N LEU A 48 -2.46 2.40 4.76
CA LEU A 48 -2.43 3.17 3.52
C LEU A 48 -3.71 2.95 2.69
N VAL A 49 -4.18 1.70 2.57
CA VAL A 49 -5.43 1.40 1.85
C VAL A 49 -6.62 2.13 2.48
N GLU A 50 -6.76 2.14 3.80
CA GLU A 50 -7.85 2.86 4.49
C GLU A 50 -7.73 4.38 4.35
N LEU A 51 -6.51 4.93 4.39
CA LEU A 51 -6.25 6.33 4.11
C LEU A 51 -6.68 6.72 2.70
N TYR A 52 -6.32 5.91 1.69
CA TYR A 52 -6.70 6.17 0.30
C TYR A 52 -8.21 6.09 0.08
N LYS A 53 -8.92 5.16 0.74
CA LYS A 53 -10.39 5.12 0.71
C LYS A 53 -11.01 6.39 1.29
N SER A 54 -10.52 6.81 2.46
CA SER A 54 -11.01 8.03 3.12
C SER A 54 -10.76 9.29 2.28
N MET A 55 -9.64 9.31 1.55
CA MET A 55 -9.33 10.38 0.60
C MET A 55 -10.24 10.34 -0.63
N ASP A 56 -10.53 9.16 -1.18
CA ASP A 56 -11.50 9.00 -2.26
C ASP A 56 -12.90 9.51 -1.86
N ASP A 57 -13.36 9.18 -0.65
CA ASP A 57 -14.62 9.69 -0.10
C ASP A 57 -14.63 11.24 -0.03
N LEU A 58 -13.51 11.86 0.33
CA LEU A 58 -13.39 13.33 0.37
C LEU A 58 -13.44 13.94 -1.03
N LEU A 59 -12.75 13.32 -1.99
CA LEU A 59 -12.67 13.78 -3.38
C LEU A 59 -14.02 13.65 -4.09
N ASN A 60 -14.80 12.63 -3.75
CA ASN A 60 -16.15 12.40 -4.29
C ASN A 60 -17.24 13.30 -3.66
N LEU A 61 -16.90 14.11 -2.64
CA LEU A 61 -17.87 15.01 -2.03
C LEU A 61 -18.27 16.14 -3.00
N PRO A 62 -19.55 16.49 -3.16
CA PRO A 62 -19.99 17.50 -4.12
C PRO A 62 -19.34 18.87 -3.93
N GLN A 63 -19.00 19.21 -2.69
CA GLN A 63 -18.31 20.44 -2.33
C GLN A 63 -16.88 20.46 -2.88
N THR A 64 -16.17 19.34 -2.71
CA THR A 64 -14.81 19.14 -3.20
C THR A 64 -14.76 19.18 -4.73
N ILE A 65 -15.67 18.45 -5.39
CA ILE A 65 -15.82 18.48 -6.86
C ILE A 65 -16.11 19.89 -7.37
N GLN A 66 -17.00 20.63 -6.70
CA GLN A 66 -17.29 22.02 -7.08
C GLN A 66 -16.07 22.93 -6.96
N VAL A 67 -15.28 22.78 -5.89
CA VAL A 67 -14.03 23.52 -5.72
C VAL A 67 -13.08 23.18 -6.86
N PHE A 68 -12.88 21.90 -7.18
CA PHE A 68 -12.03 21.50 -8.31
C PHE A 68 -12.53 21.97 -9.67
N SER A 69 -13.85 22.01 -9.89
CA SER A 69 -14.41 22.51 -11.15
C SER A 69 -14.17 24.02 -11.33
N LYS A 70 -14.17 24.78 -10.23
CA LYS A 70 -13.93 26.23 -10.23
C LYS A 70 -12.44 26.55 -10.32
N TYR A 71 -11.61 25.76 -9.66
CA TYR A 71 -10.17 25.88 -9.73
C TYR A 71 -9.64 25.01 -10.87
N GLN A 72 -9.47 25.58 -12.07
CA GLN A 72 -8.69 24.98 -13.17
C GLN A 72 -7.18 24.87 -12.84
N ASN A 73 -6.84 24.66 -11.57
CA ASN A 73 -5.48 24.70 -11.08
C ASN A 73 -4.86 23.31 -11.27
N THR A 74 -4.37 23.04 -12.48
CA THR A 74 -3.72 21.79 -12.85
C THR A 74 -2.55 21.48 -11.92
N LYS A 75 -1.82 22.50 -11.45
CA LYS A 75 -0.70 22.33 -10.51
C LYS A 75 -1.11 21.69 -9.18
N PHE A 76 -2.26 22.10 -8.62
CA PHE A 76 -2.75 21.51 -7.37
C PHE A 76 -3.10 20.03 -7.55
N LEU A 77 -3.70 19.67 -8.69
CA LEU A 77 -4.03 18.28 -9.00
C LEU A 77 -2.76 17.45 -9.23
N ASP A 78 -1.77 18.00 -9.92
CA ASP A 78 -0.48 17.35 -10.13
C ASP A 78 0.23 17.05 -8.80
N GLU A 79 0.26 18.02 -7.89
CA GLU A 79 0.83 17.85 -6.53
C GLU A 79 0.04 16.82 -5.70
N LEU A 80 -1.29 16.84 -5.78
CA LEU A 80 -2.15 15.89 -5.08
C LEU A 80 -1.95 14.45 -5.58
N LEU A 81 -1.73 14.27 -6.88
CA LEU A 81 -1.57 12.96 -7.51
C LEU A 81 -0.14 12.41 -7.47
N GLU A 82 0.86 13.24 -7.18
CA GLU A 82 2.26 12.83 -7.15
C GLU A 82 2.52 11.68 -6.15
N CYS A 83 1.96 11.77 -4.94
CA CYS A 83 2.14 10.75 -3.90
C CYS A 83 1.43 9.41 -4.23
N PRO A 84 0.14 9.38 -4.64
CA PRO A 84 -0.52 8.17 -5.11
C PRO A 84 0.22 7.47 -6.26
N VAL A 85 0.72 8.24 -7.24
CA VAL A 85 1.46 7.67 -8.39
C VAL A 85 2.74 6.98 -7.93
N LYS A 86 3.54 7.63 -7.08
CA LYS A 86 4.76 7.02 -6.51
C LYS A 86 4.46 5.73 -5.75
N PHE A 87 3.35 5.68 -5.01
CA PHE A 87 2.94 4.47 -4.31
C PHE A 87 2.61 3.32 -5.28
N LEU A 88 1.89 3.62 -6.37
CA LEU A 88 1.58 2.64 -7.42
C LEU A 88 2.86 2.13 -8.11
N ASP A 89 3.85 2.99 -8.34
CA ASP A 89 5.14 2.59 -8.89
C ASP A 89 5.86 1.58 -7.99
N ILE A 90 5.88 1.84 -6.67
CA ILE A 90 6.46 0.90 -5.68
C ILE A 90 5.72 -0.44 -5.69
N CYS A 91 4.39 -0.42 -5.76
CA CYS A 91 3.60 -1.65 -5.91
C CYS A 91 3.92 -2.40 -7.22
N GLY A 92 4.15 -1.66 -8.30
CA GLY A 92 4.59 -2.20 -9.59
C GLY A 92 5.93 -2.93 -9.48
N ILE A 93 6.94 -2.25 -8.95
CA ILE A 93 8.28 -2.82 -8.72
C ILE A 93 8.20 -4.07 -7.84
N THR A 94 7.43 -4.01 -6.76
CA THR A 94 7.24 -5.15 -5.83
C THR A 94 6.65 -6.35 -6.54
N ARG A 95 5.63 -6.13 -7.39
CA ARG A 95 4.99 -7.19 -8.18
C ARG A 95 5.95 -7.80 -9.19
N ASP A 96 6.78 -6.99 -9.84
CA ASP A 96 7.76 -7.47 -10.82
C ASP A 96 8.82 -8.34 -10.15
N VAL A 97 9.36 -7.90 -9.01
CA VAL A 97 10.29 -8.68 -8.19
C VAL A 97 9.68 -10.00 -7.75
N LEU A 98 8.44 -9.98 -7.24
CA LEU A 98 7.74 -11.19 -6.82
C LEU A 98 7.50 -12.16 -7.99
N THR A 99 7.16 -11.62 -9.16
CA THR A 99 6.95 -12.40 -10.39
C THR A 99 8.24 -13.06 -10.84
N GLN A 100 9.36 -12.33 -10.82
CA GLN A 100 10.68 -12.86 -11.13
C GLN A 100 11.09 -13.95 -10.13
N PHE A 101 10.89 -13.72 -8.83
CA PHE A 101 11.16 -14.72 -7.80
C PHE A 101 10.36 -16.01 -8.03
N LYS A 102 9.06 -15.89 -8.32
CA LYS A 102 8.20 -17.04 -8.65
C LYS A 102 8.72 -17.82 -9.85
N LYS A 103 9.15 -17.12 -10.91
CA LYS A 103 9.78 -17.75 -12.08
C LYS A 103 11.04 -18.52 -11.69
N ASN A 104 11.92 -17.92 -10.90
CA ASN A 104 13.16 -18.56 -10.45
C ASN A 104 12.89 -19.83 -9.63
N VAL A 105 11.88 -19.81 -8.76
CA VAL A 105 11.45 -20.98 -7.98
C VAL A 105 10.98 -22.12 -8.91
N ILE A 106 10.16 -21.79 -9.91
CA ILE A 106 9.66 -22.77 -10.90
C ILE A 106 10.80 -23.34 -11.74
N ASP A 107 11.74 -22.49 -12.19
CA ASP A 107 12.88 -22.88 -13.01
C ASP A 107 13.84 -23.79 -12.20
N LEU A 108 14.06 -23.49 -10.93
CA LEU A 108 14.82 -24.32 -10.00
C LEU A 108 14.15 -25.69 -9.77
N GLN A 109 12.85 -25.70 -9.48
CA GLN A 109 12.09 -26.94 -9.30
C GLN A 109 12.13 -27.82 -10.56
N SER A 110 11.99 -27.20 -11.73
CA SER A 110 12.05 -27.89 -13.03
C SER A 110 13.42 -28.51 -13.28
N SER A 111 14.49 -27.79 -12.93
CA SER A 111 15.87 -28.28 -13.05
C SER A 111 16.14 -29.46 -12.12
N LEU A 112 15.66 -29.39 -10.87
CA LEU A 112 15.77 -30.50 -9.92
C LEU A 112 15.00 -31.74 -10.39
N ARG A 113 13.79 -31.56 -10.94
CA ARG A 113 12.99 -32.67 -11.49
C ARG A 113 13.70 -33.34 -12.67
N ARG A 114 14.28 -32.57 -13.59
CA ARG A 114 15.03 -33.10 -14.74
C ARG A 114 16.25 -33.90 -14.29
N ARG A 115 17.02 -33.38 -13.33
CA ARG A 115 18.23 -34.04 -12.81
C ARG A 115 17.94 -35.41 -12.16
N LYS A 116 16.75 -35.63 -11.60
CA LYS A 116 16.35 -36.94 -11.04
C LYS A 116 16.16 -38.02 -12.12
N GLY A 117 15.95 -37.65 -13.38
CA GLY A 117 15.90 -38.59 -14.51
C GLY A 117 17.28 -39.06 -14.98
N ASP A 118 18.33 -38.27 -14.73
CA ASP A 118 19.71 -38.60 -15.12
C ASP A 118 20.49 -39.35 -14.03
N LEU A 119 19.93 -39.43 -12.81
CA LEU A 119 20.36 -40.38 -11.79
C LEU A 119 19.67 -41.72 -12.03
N SER A 120 19.80 -42.25 -13.26
CA SER A 120 19.79 -43.69 -13.43
C SER A 120 20.92 -44.19 -12.56
N PHE A 121 20.55 -44.97 -11.57
CA PHE A 121 21.42 -45.85 -10.82
C PHE A 121 22.14 -46.76 -11.82
N GLU A 122 23.23 -46.27 -12.42
CA GLU A 122 24.19 -47.14 -13.09
C GLU A 122 24.81 -47.95 -11.97
N ALA A 123 24.34 -49.19 -11.94
CA ALA A 123 24.72 -50.23 -11.03
C ALA A 123 26.20 -50.56 -11.23
N CYS A 124 27.09 -49.74 -10.66
CA CYS A 124 28.41 -50.23 -10.27
C CYS A 124 28.33 -50.95 -8.90
N ILE A 125 27.30 -51.79 -8.77
CA ILE A 125 27.29 -52.97 -7.92
C ILE A 125 27.30 -54.13 -8.90
N THR A 126 28.47 -54.54 -9.37
CA THR A 126 28.85 -55.92 -9.73
C THR A 126 30.26 -55.87 -10.33
N ASN A 127 31.11 -56.81 -9.89
CA ASN A 127 32.46 -57.11 -10.37
C ASN A 127 33.64 -56.58 -9.53
N THR A 128 33.62 -56.83 -8.21
CA THR A 128 34.87 -57.11 -7.48
C THR A 128 34.73 -58.33 -6.57
N THR A 129 34.23 -59.45 -7.09
CA THR A 129 34.53 -60.78 -6.53
C THR A 129 34.35 -61.80 -7.64
N THR A 130 35.46 -62.15 -8.33
CA THR A 130 35.80 -63.53 -8.70
C THR A 130 37.15 -63.56 -9.45
N ASP A 131 38.06 -64.33 -8.86
CA ASP A 131 39.20 -65.04 -9.46
C ASP A 131 40.29 -64.28 -10.23
N PHE A 132 41.45 -64.14 -9.58
CA PHE A 132 42.71 -64.65 -10.13
C PHE A 132 43.59 -65.22 -9.00
N GLY A 133 43.75 -66.54 -9.03
CA GLY A 133 45.00 -67.30 -8.77
C GLY A 133 45.72 -67.11 -7.45
#